data_AF-A0A9X2ESH4-F1
#
_entry.id   AF-A0A9X2ESH4-F1
#
_cell.length_a   1.000
_cell.length_b   1.000
_cell.length_c   1.000
_cell.angle_alpha   90.00
_cell.angle_beta   90.00
_cell.angle_gamma   90.00
#
_symmetry.space_group_name_H-M   'P 1'
#
loop_
_entity.id
_entity.type
_entity.pdbx_description
1 polymer ?
#
loop_
_entity_poly.entity_id
_entity_poly.type
_entity_poly.pdbx_seq_one_letter_code
_entity_poly.pdbx_strand_id
1 'polypeptide(L)'
;MRTLFICILVLVVFQRWDDISSVLSLSGGSAVAPYVADVDVPNDVVVLYATKWCGYCKRARQLLRKHDIEYIEYDIEASREGRVQYDRLGGGACRYC
;
A
#
# COMPACT_ATOMS: atom_id res chain seq x y z
N MET A 1 -10.05 -31.38 26.83
CA MET A 1 -11.05 -30.41 26.30
C MET A 1 -10.75 -28.97 26.69
N ARG A 2 -10.44 -28.63 27.95
CA ARG A 2 -10.08 -27.25 28.38
C ARG A 2 -8.85 -26.66 27.67
N THR A 3 -7.80 -27.46 27.45
CA THR A 3 -6.58 -27.02 26.72
C THR A 3 -6.82 -26.72 25.25
N LEU A 4 -7.72 -27.45 24.58
CA LEU A 4 -8.04 -27.23 23.17
C LEU A 4 -8.80 -25.91 22.95
N PHE A 5 -9.73 -25.55 23.85
CA PHE A 5 -10.43 -24.27 23.77
C PHE A 5 -9.51 -23.07 23.95
N ILE A 6 -8.53 -23.16 24.85
CA ILE A 6 -7.54 -22.09 25.08
C ILE A 6 -6.67 -21.91 23.83
N CYS A 7 -6.19 -23.00 23.24
CA CYS A 7 -5.42 -22.92 21.99
C CYS A 7 -6.23 -22.29 20.86
N ILE A 8 -7.51 -22.65 20.71
CA ILE A 8 -8.38 -22.06 19.69
C ILE A 8 -8.59 -20.56 19.96
N LEU A 9 -8.83 -20.15 21.20
CA LEU A 9 -8.97 -18.73 21.56
C LEU A 9 -7.69 -17.94 21.28
N VAL A 10 -6.53 -18.47 21.64
CA VAL A 10 -5.22 -17.86 21.36
C VAL A 10 -4.98 -17.78 19.85
N LEU A 11 -5.26 -18.86 19.11
CA LEU A 11 -5.11 -18.87 17.65
C LEU A 11 -6.05 -17.89 16.97
N VAL A 12 -7.29 -17.74 17.44
CA VAL A 12 -8.23 -16.75 16.91
C VAL A 12 -7.73 -15.34 17.20
N VAL A 13 -7.26 -15.06 18.42
CA VAL A 13 -6.67 -13.75 18.78
C VAL A 13 -5.44 -13.44 17.93
N PHE A 14 -4.57 -14.43 17.67
CA PHE A 14 -3.42 -14.27 16.80
C PHE A 14 -3.80 -14.08 15.32
N GLN A 15 -4.77 -14.83 14.81
CA GLN A 15 -5.21 -14.72 13.41
C GLN A 15 -6.03 -13.45 13.15
N ARG A 16 -6.65 -12.86 14.18
CA ARG A 16 -7.47 -11.63 14.11
C ARG A 16 -6.85 -10.44 14.86
N TRP A 17 -5.52 -10.41 14.96
CA TRP A 17 -4.82 -9.30 15.63
C TRP A 17 -5.12 -7.93 15.01
N ASP A 18 -5.38 -7.88 13.70
CA ASP A 18 -5.80 -6.69 12.96
C ASP A 18 -7.12 -6.10 13.52
N ASP A 19 -8.16 -6.94 13.67
CA ASP A 19 -9.45 -6.55 14.23
C ASP A 19 -9.34 -6.10 15.71
N ILE A 20 -8.58 -6.83 16.53
CA ILE A 20 -8.42 -6.52 17.97
C ILE A 20 -7.68 -5.18 18.19
N SER A 21 -6.72 -4.85 17.33
CA SER A 21 -5.98 -3.58 17.42
C SER A 21 -6.88 -2.35 17.19
N SER A 22 -7.96 -2.52 16.42
CA SER A 22 -8.92 -1.44 16.14
C SER A 22 -9.77 -1.09 17.37
N VAL A 23 -10.10 -2.08 18.22
CA VAL A 23 -10.91 -1.89 19.43
C VAL A 23 -10.08 -1.33 20.59
N LEU A 24 -8.76 -1.58 20.61
CA LEU A 24 -7.82 -1.02 21.60
C LEU A 24 -7.37 0.42 21.28
N SER A 25 -7.91 1.03 20.22
CA SER A 25 -7.65 2.43 19.82
C SER A 25 -8.67 3.43 20.39
N LEU A 26 -9.53 3.03 21.34
CA LEU A 26 -10.41 3.93 22.08
C LEU A 26 -9.65 4.70 23.19
N SER A 27 -8.63 5.48 22.82
CA SER A 27 -8.12 6.65 23.56
C SER A 27 -6.95 7.32 22.82
N GLY A 28 -7.14 7.65 21.55
CA GLY A 28 -6.16 8.43 20.81
C GLY A 28 -6.79 8.98 19.55
N GLY A 29 -7.49 10.10 19.68
CA GLY A 29 -8.15 10.76 18.56
C GLY A 29 -7.20 10.91 17.37
N SER A 30 -7.46 10.15 16.31
CA SER A 30 -6.92 10.48 15.00
C SER A 30 -7.69 11.69 14.51
N ALA A 31 -7.12 12.87 14.77
CA ALA A 31 -7.25 13.98 13.84
C ALA A 31 -6.72 13.48 12.50
N VAL A 32 -7.59 12.89 11.68
CA VAL A 32 -7.39 12.85 10.24
C VAL A 32 -7.39 14.30 9.80
N ALA A 33 -6.19 14.90 9.78
CA ALA A 33 -5.95 16.14 9.07
C ALA A 33 -6.53 15.96 7.65
N PRO A 34 -7.27 16.95 7.11
CA PRO A 34 -7.76 16.85 5.75
C PRO A 34 -6.54 16.77 4.84
N TYR A 35 -6.25 15.57 4.35
CA TYR A 35 -5.40 15.40 3.18
C TYR A 35 -6.20 15.90 1.98
N VAL A 36 -6.18 17.22 1.78
CA VAL A 36 -6.11 17.93 0.49
C VAL A 36 -6.34 19.42 0.76
N ALA A 37 -5.26 20.17 0.91
CA ALA A 37 -5.26 21.59 0.63
C ALA A 37 -3.90 21.91 0.00
N ASP A 38 -3.95 22.12 -1.32
CA ASP A 38 -2.94 22.81 -2.13
C ASP A 38 -1.52 22.22 -2.08
N VAL A 39 -1.33 21.05 -2.71
CA VAL A 39 -0.05 20.76 -3.34
C VAL A 39 -0.20 21.03 -4.83
N ASP A 40 0.19 22.24 -5.24
CA ASP A 40 0.49 22.56 -6.63
C ASP A 40 1.75 21.77 -7.01
N VAL A 41 1.57 20.50 -7.37
CA VAL A 41 2.62 19.71 -8.03
C VAL A 41 2.42 19.93 -9.52
N PRO A 42 3.21 20.80 -10.19
CA PRO A 42 3.18 20.90 -11.63
C PRO A 42 3.91 19.69 -12.21
N ASN A 43 3.24 18.54 -12.25
CA ASN A 43 3.57 17.36 -13.03
C ASN A 43 2.28 16.57 -13.24
N ASP A 44 1.47 16.99 -14.21
CA ASP A 44 0.14 16.43 -14.53
C ASP A 44 0.14 14.94 -14.93
N VAL A 45 1.32 14.30 -14.95
CA VAL A 45 1.50 12.94 -15.46
C VAL A 45 1.88 12.01 -14.32
N VAL A 46 0.98 11.07 -14.03
CA VAL A 46 1.25 9.96 -13.13
C VAL A 46 2.12 8.94 -13.85
N VAL A 47 3.25 8.56 -13.23
CA VAL A 47 4.11 7.48 -13.74
C VAL A 47 4.03 6.28 -12.80
N LEU A 48 3.60 5.14 -13.32
CA LEU A 48 3.50 3.88 -12.61
C LEU A 48 4.69 2.98 -12.98
N TYR A 49 5.61 2.79 -12.04
CA TYR A 49 6.65 1.75 -12.13
C TYR A 49 6.09 0.43 -11.61
N ALA A 50 5.98 -0.57 -12.48
CA ALA A 50 5.34 -1.84 -12.15
C ALA A 50 6.07 -3.02 -12.78
N THR A 51 5.62 -4.23 -12.46
CA THR A 51 5.93 -5.45 -13.22
C THR A 51 4.64 -6.10 -13.71
N LYS A 52 4.75 -6.98 -14.72
CA LYS A 52 3.58 -7.65 -15.33
C LYS A 52 2.91 -8.64 -14.39
N TRP A 53 3.69 -9.39 -13.63
CA TRP A 53 3.20 -10.48 -12.77
C TRP A 53 2.78 -10.00 -11.37
N CYS A 54 3.09 -8.76 -11.00
CA CYS A 54 2.82 -8.19 -9.68
C CYS A 54 1.31 -7.96 -9.45
N GLY A 55 0.73 -8.73 -8.51
CA GLY A 55 -0.69 -8.63 -8.14
C GLY A 55 -1.08 -7.30 -7.50
N TYR A 56 -0.21 -6.67 -6.71
CA TYR A 56 -0.45 -5.34 -6.15
C TYR A 56 -0.47 -4.26 -7.23
N CYS A 57 0.41 -4.37 -8.21
CA CYS A 57 0.47 -3.49 -9.36
C CYS A 57 -0.84 -3.56 -10.17
N LYS A 58 -1.47 -4.74 -10.26
CA LYS A 58 -2.81 -4.87 -10.85
C LYS A 58 -3.87 -4.05 -10.10
N ARG A 59 -3.84 -4.04 -8.77
CA ARG A 59 -4.76 -3.22 -7.96
C ARG A 59 -4.50 -1.73 -8.17
N ALA A 60 -3.24 -1.31 -8.25
CA ALA A 60 -2.88 0.08 -8.56
C ALA A 60 -3.43 0.52 -9.93
N ARG A 61 -3.26 -0.30 -10.98
CA ARG A 61 -3.86 -0.05 -12.31
C ARG A 61 -5.38 0.08 -12.25
N GLN A 62 -6.05 -0.78 -11.48
CA GLN A 62 -7.50 -0.71 -11.31
C GLN A 62 -7.95 0.57 -10.60
N LEU A 63 -7.20 1.01 -9.59
CA LEU A 63 -7.46 2.26 -8.88
C LEU A 63 -7.35 3.46 -9.82
N LEU A 64 -6.23 3.57 -10.55
CA LEU A 64 -6.02 4.68 -11.50
C LEU A 64 -7.12 4.72 -12.57
N ARG A 65 -7.49 3.56 -13.14
CA ARG A 65 -8.60 3.45 -14.10
C ARG A 65 -9.95 3.81 -13.51
N LYS A 66 -10.22 3.43 -12.26
CA LYS A 66 -11.49 3.73 -11.58
C LYS A 66 -11.70 5.25 -11.40
N HIS A 67 -10.60 5.97 -11.23
CA HIS A 67 -10.60 7.42 -11.05
C HIS A 67 -10.35 8.20 -12.35
N ASP A 68 -10.31 7.52 -13.50
CA ASP A 68 -10.04 8.13 -14.82
C ASP A 68 -8.72 8.93 -14.85
N ILE A 69 -7.71 8.44 -14.13
CA ILE A 69 -6.40 9.08 -14.06
C ILE A 69 -5.54 8.55 -15.19
N GLU A 70 -5.10 9.43 -16.08
CA GLU A 70 -4.12 9.08 -17.12
C GLU A 70 -2.75 8.84 -16.49
N TYR A 71 -2.08 7.76 -16.91
CA TYR A 71 -0.78 7.39 -16.38
C TYR A 71 0.10 6.69 -17.42
N ILE A 72 1.41 6.89 -17.29
CA ILE A 72 2.43 6.18 -18.07
C ILE A 72 2.92 5.00 -17.23
N GLU A 73 2.98 3.80 -17.83
CA GLU A 73 3.48 2.60 -17.15
C GLU A 73 4.87 2.20 -17.66
N TYR A 74 5.82 2.05 -16.73
CA TYR A 74 7.12 1.44 -17.01
C TYR A 74 7.21 0.08 -16.35
N ASP A 75 7.47 -0.95 -17.16
CA ASP A 75 7.84 -2.27 -16.68
C ASP A 75 9.31 -2.26 -16.25
N ILE A 76 9.58 -2.30 -14.93
CA ILE A 76 10.94 -2.20 -14.38
C ILE A 76 11.80 -3.44 -14.64
N GLU A 77 11.21 -4.54 -15.11
CA GLU A 77 11.94 -5.76 -15.49
C GLU A 77 12.26 -5.76 -16.99
N ALA A 78 11.40 -5.17 -17.81
CA ALA A 78 11.58 -5.12 -19.26
C ALA A 78 12.27 -3.82 -19.76
N SER A 79 12.18 -2.73 -19.00
CA SER A 79 12.73 -1.42 -19.36
C SER A 79 13.93 -1.06 -18.49
N ARG A 80 15.10 -0.95 -19.12
CA ARG A 80 16.31 -0.45 -18.47
C ARG A 80 16.11 0.97 -17.94
N GLU A 81 15.41 1.81 -18.70
CA GLU A 81 15.10 3.17 -18.29
C GLU A 81 14.18 3.19 -17.06
N GLY A 82 13.07 2.45 -17.11
CA GLY A 82 12.13 2.32 -16.00
C GLY A 82 12.82 1.82 -14.72
N ARG A 83 13.76 0.88 -14.87
CA ARG A 83 14.58 0.39 -13.76
C ARG A 83 15.46 1.47 -13.13
N VAL A 84 16.19 2.22 -13.96
CA VAL A 84 17.07 3.30 -13.49
C VAL A 84 16.27 4.39 -12.79
N GLN A 85 15.11 4.78 -13.33
CA GLN A 85 14.24 5.77 -12.71
C GLN A 85 13.68 5.25 -11.37
N TYR A 86 13.20 4.01 -11.33
CA TYR A 86 12.73 3.35 -10.11
C TYR A 86 13.80 3.32 -9.01
N ASP A 87 15.04 2.93 -9.34
CA ASP A 87 16.13 2.86 -8.37
C ASP A 87 16.52 4.26 -7.84
N ARG A 88 16.48 5.31 -8.68
CA ARG A 88 16.73 6.70 -8.27
C ARG A 88 15.69 7.22 -7.26
N LEU A 89 14.45 6.76 -7.38
CA LEU A 89 13.36 7.10 -6.46
C LEU A 89 13.45 6.33 -5.13
N GLY A 90 14.52 5.55 -4.92
CA GLY A 90 14.66 4.71 -3.72
C GLY A 90 13.76 3.47 -3.75
N GLY A 91 13.36 3.04 -4.95
CA GLY A 91 12.47 1.90 -5.16
C GLY A 91 12.91 0.65 -4.40
N GLY A 92 11.98 0.12 -3.61
CA GLY A 92 12.19 -0.99 -2.67
C GLY A 92 11.28 -0.81 -1.47
N ALA A 93 11.02 -1.88 -0.70
CA ALA A 93 10.33 -1.73 0.58
C ALA A 93 11.13 -0.75 1.46
N CYS A 94 10.42 0.15 2.17
CA CYS A 94 11.02 1.13 3.07
C CYS A 94 12.14 0.47 3.89
N ARG A 95 13.38 0.87 3.62
CA ARG A 95 14.57 0.32 4.30
C ARG A 95 14.65 0.77 5.76
N TYR A 96 13.83 1.76 6.13
CA TYR A 96 13.65 2.27 7.49
C TYR A 96 12.17 2.59 7.69
N CYS A 97 11.40 1.62 8.18
CA CYS A 97 10.20 1.89 8.97
C CYS A 97 10.59 1.76 10.45
#